data_AF-A0A3D0UUC0-F1
#
_entry.id   AF-A0A3D0UUC0-F1
#
_cell.length_a   1.000
_cell.length_b   1.000
_cell.length_c   1.000
_cell.angle_alpha   90.00
_cell.angle_beta   90.00
_cell.angle_gamma   90.00
#
_symmetry.space_group_name_H-M   'P 1'
#
loop_
_entity.id
_entity.type
_entity.pdbx_description
1 polymer ?
#
loop_
_entity_poly.entity_id
_entity_poly.type
_entity_poly.pdbx_seq_one_letter_code
_entity_poly.pdbx_strand_id
1 'polypeptide(L)'
;MLLKSGKSKELVDFLIKQAHTNNTQILTNHEVLSVSKAGEIFTIHTSNGEFQTKKLVLATGGKSYPQAGATDIGRQIASAFGHTISPIHPGLCGLETKENLSSLTGNSCSATINLYHNNKLIHQEKGPLLFTHRGVSGPTIFNTTVALGNYLNQKKSNNEYSQFTLGITIDKNTTIKKIADFFHLSTVSENILHIHDIRPRTEAKVTV
;
A
#
# COMPACT_ATOMS: atom_id res chain seq x y z
N MET A 1 -16.88 9.70 -17.39
CA MET A 1 -16.58 8.61 -16.43
C MET A 1 -16.73 7.30 -17.18
N LEU A 2 -15.71 6.42 -17.18
CA LEU A 2 -15.74 5.14 -17.92
C LEU A 2 -16.83 4.17 -17.40
N LEU A 3 -17.21 4.28 -16.13
CA LEU A 3 -18.23 3.47 -15.48
C LEU A 3 -19.39 4.36 -15.04
N LYS A 4 -20.59 4.14 -15.60
CA LYS A 4 -21.79 4.91 -15.25
C LYS A 4 -22.51 4.36 -14.00
N SER A 5 -22.35 3.07 -13.70
CA SER A 5 -23.01 2.42 -12.55
C SER A 5 -22.19 2.44 -11.26
N GLY A 6 -20.90 2.82 -11.32
CA GLY A 6 -19.97 2.72 -10.20
C GLY A 6 -19.50 1.30 -9.86
N LYS A 7 -19.87 0.28 -10.65
CA LYS A 7 -19.49 -1.13 -10.38
C LYS A 7 -18.17 -1.51 -11.04
N SER A 8 -17.20 -1.95 -10.25
CA SER A 8 -15.88 -2.42 -10.72
C SER A 8 -15.98 -3.53 -11.77
N LYS A 9 -16.95 -4.45 -11.61
CA LYS A 9 -17.19 -5.57 -12.54
C LYS A 9 -17.43 -5.15 -13.99
N GLU A 10 -18.07 -4.02 -14.24
CA GLU A 10 -18.31 -3.55 -15.62
C GLU A 10 -17.01 -3.23 -16.37
N LEU A 11 -16.01 -2.70 -15.67
CA LEU A 11 -14.70 -2.45 -16.26
C LEU A 11 -14.01 -3.77 -16.62
N VAL A 12 -14.07 -4.74 -15.71
CA VAL A 12 -13.48 -6.07 -15.92
C VAL A 12 -14.13 -6.75 -17.13
N ASP A 13 -15.45 -6.80 -17.17
CA ASP A 13 -16.21 -7.42 -18.25
C ASP A 13 -15.93 -6.71 -19.60
N PHE A 14 -15.82 -5.38 -19.60
CA PHE A 14 -15.44 -4.61 -20.77
C PHE A 14 -14.03 -4.99 -21.28
N LEU A 15 -13.04 -5.06 -20.39
CA LEU A 15 -11.66 -5.39 -20.76
C LEU A 15 -11.53 -6.83 -21.28
N ILE A 16 -12.21 -7.80 -20.65
CA ILE A 16 -12.26 -9.19 -21.13
C ILE A 16 -12.89 -9.25 -22.52
N LYS A 17 -13.99 -8.53 -22.74
CA LYS A 17 -14.62 -8.45 -24.06
C LYS A 17 -13.66 -7.88 -25.11
N GLN A 18 -12.96 -6.78 -24.80
CA GLN A 18 -11.98 -6.20 -25.72
C GLN A 18 -10.83 -7.15 -26.02
N ALA A 19 -10.33 -7.90 -25.02
CA ALA A 19 -9.30 -8.91 -25.24
C ALA A 19 -9.77 -10.00 -26.22
N HIS A 20 -10.99 -10.53 -26.03
CA HIS A 20 -11.56 -11.53 -26.93
C HIS A 20 -11.82 -11.00 -28.34
N THR A 21 -12.32 -9.76 -28.50
CA THR A 21 -12.48 -9.13 -29.82
C THR A 21 -11.15 -8.99 -30.56
N ASN A 22 -10.03 -8.86 -29.83
CA ASN A 22 -8.69 -8.85 -30.39
C ASN A 22 -8.05 -10.25 -30.45
N ASN A 23 -8.84 -11.33 -30.36
CA ASN A 23 -8.38 -12.72 -30.39
C ASN A 23 -7.32 -13.07 -29.33
N THR A 24 -7.28 -12.35 -28.21
CA THR A 24 -6.39 -12.67 -27.09
C THR A 24 -6.96 -13.86 -26.31
N GLN A 25 -6.13 -14.89 -26.13
CA GLN A 25 -6.45 -16.04 -25.28
C GLN A 25 -6.20 -15.70 -23.81
N ILE A 26 -7.17 -15.99 -22.96
CA ILE A 26 -7.07 -15.81 -21.50
C ILE A 26 -7.24 -17.19 -20.86
N LEU A 27 -6.19 -17.67 -20.19
CA LEU A 27 -6.19 -18.94 -19.48
C LEU A 27 -6.15 -18.66 -17.98
N THR A 28 -7.22 -19.01 -17.27
CA THR A 28 -7.30 -18.92 -15.80
C THR A 28 -6.90 -20.25 -15.17
N ASN A 29 -6.61 -20.26 -13.86
CA ASN A 29 -6.14 -21.44 -13.13
C ASN A 29 -4.82 -22.04 -13.66
N HIS A 30 -3.98 -21.22 -14.30
CA HIS A 30 -2.64 -21.60 -14.77
C HIS A 30 -1.61 -20.80 -13.96
N GLU A 31 -1.24 -21.31 -12.78
CA GLU A 31 -0.25 -20.64 -11.94
C GLU A 31 1.12 -20.76 -12.60
N VAL A 32 1.80 -19.62 -12.81
CA VAL A 32 3.17 -19.61 -13.32
C VAL A 32 4.12 -19.94 -12.17
N LEU A 33 4.90 -21.01 -12.32
CA LEU A 33 5.82 -21.51 -11.30
C LEU A 33 7.25 -21.03 -11.54
N SER A 34 7.68 -20.98 -12.81
CA SER A 34 8.99 -20.49 -13.20
C SER A 34 9.04 -20.15 -14.70
N VAL A 35 10.09 -19.43 -15.09
CA VAL A 35 10.36 -19.13 -16.50
C VAL A 35 11.84 -19.37 -16.78
N SER A 36 12.13 -20.09 -17.85
CA SER A 36 13.47 -20.30 -18.38
C SER A 36 13.60 -19.70 -19.80
N LYS A 37 14.83 -19.50 -20.28
CA LYS A 37 15.08 -19.02 -21.65
C LYS A 37 16.21 -19.79 -22.30
N ALA A 38 16.01 -20.22 -23.54
CA ALA A 38 17.03 -20.83 -24.39
C ALA A 38 17.06 -20.11 -25.75
N GLY A 39 18.21 -19.51 -26.09
CA GLY A 39 18.30 -18.62 -27.25
C GLY A 39 17.31 -17.45 -27.13
N GLU A 40 16.39 -17.36 -28.09
CA GLU A 40 15.33 -16.33 -28.15
C GLU A 40 13.96 -16.79 -27.61
N ILE A 41 13.86 -18.01 -27.09
CA ILE A 41 12.60 -18.60 -26.65
C ILE A 41 12.53 -18.65 -25.13
N PHE A 42 11.48 -18.07 -24.58
CA PHE A 42 11.07 -18.26 -23.19
C PHE A 42 10.19 -19.50 -23.08
N THR A 43 10.43 -20.31 -22.05
CA THR A 43 9.55 -21.41 -21.63
C THR A 43 8.94 -21.05 -20.28
N ILE A 44 7.62 -21.00 -20.21
CA ILE A 44 6.84 -20.71 -19.01
C ILE A 44 6.34 -22.04 -18.47
N HIS A 45 6.82 -22.42 -17.28
CA HIS A 45 6.34 -23.61 -16.59
C HIS A 45 5.16 -23.21 -15.70
N THR A 46 4.01 -23.83 -15.92
CA THR A 46 2.78 -23.56 -15.16
C THR A 46 2.29 -24.81 -14.44
N SER A 47 1.32 -24.65 -13.55
CA SER A 47 0.62 -25.77 -12.91
C SER A 47 -0.07 -26.71 -13.90
N ASN A 48 -0.36 -26.24 -15.13
CA ASN A 48 -1.11 -26.97 -16.15
C ASN A 48 -0.33 -27.09 -17.47
N GLY A 49 0.98 -27.35 -17.39
CA GLY A 49 1.83 -27.56 -18.55
C GLY A 49 2.69 -26.36 -18.91
N GLU A 50 3.23 -26.36 -20.12
CA GLU A 50 4.25 -25.41 -20.57
C GLU A 50 3.80 -24.59 -21.77
N PHE A 51 4.26 -23.35 -21.81
CA PHE A 51 4.07 -22.44 -22.93
C PHE A 51 5.40 -21.92 -23.42
N GLN A 52 5.53 -21.72 -24.73
CA GLN A 52 6.71 -21.14 -25.35
C GLN A 52 6.38 -19.85 -26.08
N THR A 53 7.25 -18.85 -25.95
CA THR A 53 7.08 -17.55 -26.61
C THR A 53 8.42 -16.88 -26.87
N LYS A 54 8.47 -16.00 -27.87
CA LYS A 54 9.61 -15.09 -28.12
C LYS A 54 9.57 -13.84 -27.25
N LYS A 55 8.39 -13.45 -26.77
CA LYS A 55 8.17 -12.22 -26.00
C LYS A 55 7.36 -12.53 -24.75
N LEU A 56 7.86 -12.07 -23.61
CA LEU A 56 7.23 -12.24 -22.30
C LEU A 56 6.99 -10.86 -21.67
N VAL A 57 5.77 -10.65 -21.16
CA VAL A 57 5.42 -9.47 -20.38
C VAL A 57 5.09 -9.91 -18.97
N LEU A 58 5.77 -9.34 -17.97
CA LEU A 58 5.49 -9.59 -16.56
C LEU A 58 4.47 -8.57 -16.06
N ALA A 59 3.24 -9.03 -15.81
CA ALA A 59 2.13 -8.21 -15.30
C ALA A 59 1.52 -8.82 -14.02
N THR A 60 2.36 -9.38 -13.15
CA THR A 60 1.94 -10.20 -11.99
C THR A 60 1.58 -9.39 -10.73
N GLY A 61 1.50 -8.07 -10.84
CA GLY A 61 1.27 -7.19 -9.68
C GLY A 61 2.43 -7.16 -8.68
N GLY A 62 2.13 -6.74 -7.45
CA GLY A 62 3.08 -6.69 -6.33
C GLY A 62 2.79 -7.75 -5.27
N LYS A 63 3.35 -7.56 -4.06
CA LYS A 63 3.22 -8.49 -2.92
C LYS A 63 2.08 -8.12 -1.94
N SER A 64 1.30 -7.11 -2.28
CA SER A 64 0.19 -6.62 -1.44
C SER A 64 -1.05 -7.49 -1.65
N TYR A 65 -1.79 -7.74 -0.57
CA TYR A 65 -3.06 -8.48 -0.59
C TYR A 65 -3.01 -9.90 -1.21
N PRO A 66 -2.28 -10.86 -0.57
CA PRO A 66 -2.11 -12.22 -1.07
C PRO A 66 -3.42 -12.98 -1.33
N GLN A 67 -4.51 -12.62 -0.63
CA GLN A 67 -5.82 -13.24 -0.82
C GLN A 67 -6.40 -13.05 -2.23
N ALA A 68 -5.96 -12.02 -2.97
CA ALA A 68 -6.32 -11.83 -4.38
C ALA A 68 -5.34 -12.51 -5.36
N GLY A 69 -4.46 -13.39 -4.89
CA GLY A 69 -3.49 -14.11 -5.73
C GLY A 69 -2.17 -13.37 -5.96
N ALA A 70 -1.92 -12.30 -5.20
CA ALA A 70 -0.66 -11.56 -5.27
C ALA A 70 0.51 -12.38 -4.68
N THR A 71 1.57 -12.55 -5.46
CA THR A 71 2.79 -13.28 -5.07
C THR A 71 4.06 -12.52 -5.49
N ASP A 72 5.25 -13.06 -5.17
CA ASP A 72 6.54 -12.44 -5.53
C ASP A 72 7.10 -12.95 -6.88
N ILE A 73 6.32 -13.76 -7.64
CA ILE A 73 6.81 -14.52 -8.79
C ILE A 73 7.44 -13.64 -9.87
N GLY A 74 6.83 -12.50 -10.22
CA GLY A 74 7.37 -11.59 -11.23
C GLY A 74 8.73 -11.01 -10.85
N ARG A 75 8.95 -10.72 -9.56
CA ARG A 75 10.24 -10.23 -9.04
C ARG A 75 11.29 -11.34 -9.04
N GLN A 76 10.90 -12.56 -8.69
CA GLN A 76 11.78 -13.73 -8.76
C GLN A 76 12.23 -13.98 -10.20
N ILE A 77 11.30 -13.97 -11.16
CA ILE A 77 11.59 -14.11 -12.59
C ILE A 77 12.53 -12.98 -13.03
N ALA A 78 12.20 -11.72 -12.76
CA ALA A 78 13.06 -10.59 -13.14
C ALA A 78 14.47 -10.71 -12.55
N SER A 79 14.60 -11.12 -11.28
CA SER A 79 15.90 -11.36 -10.64
C SER A 79 16.69 -12.49 -11.32
N ALA A 80 16.03 -13.59 -11.69
CA ALA A 80 16.65 -14.72 -12.38
C ALA A 80 17.21 -14.34 -13.76
N PHE A 81 16.59 -13.34 -14.42
CA PHE A 81 17.07 -12.75 -15.66
C PHE A 81 18.08 -11.60 -15.45
N GLY A 82 18.61 -11.42 -14.24
CA GLY A 82 19.67 -10.47 -13.94
C GLY A 82 19.21 -9.03 -13.66
N HIS A 83 17.90 -8.78 -13.53
CA HIS A 83 17.42 -7.45 -13.14
C HIS A 83 17.69 -7.17 -11.66
N THR A 84 18.04 -5.93 -11.35
CA THR A 84 18.12 -5.45 -9.97
C THR A 84 16.72 -5.25 -9.41
N ILE A 85 16.45 -5.83 -8.24
CA ILE A 85 15.15 -5.74 -7.58
C ILE A 85 15.24 -4.78 -6.39
N SER A 86 14.50 -3.67 -6.45
CA SER A 86 14.42 -2.73 -5.35
C SER A 86 13.73 -3.34 -4.11
N PRO A 87 14.14 -2.96 -2.89
CA PRO A 87 13.39 -3.32 -1.69
C PRO A 87 11.97 -2.75 -1.74
N ILE A 88 11.03 -3.47 -1.11
CA ILE A 88 9.62 -3.06 -1.04
C ILE A 88 9.23 -2.85 0.41
N HIS A 89 8.61 -1.70 0.66
CA HIS A 89 8.02 -1.37 1.94
C HIS A 89 6.49 -1.31 1.78
N PRO A 90 5.72 -1.64 2.82
CA PRO A 90 4.28 -1.40 2.82
C PRO A 90 4.00 0.09 2.57
N GLY A 91 2.98 0.38 1.79
CA GLY A 91 2.52 1.73 1.49
C GLY A 91 1.01 1.73 1.28
N LEU A 92 0.39 2.90 1.37
CA LEU A 92 -1.06 3.07 1.33
C LEU A 92 -1.80 2.26 2.41
N CYS A 93 -1.25 2.22 3.61
CA CYS A 93 -1.80 1.47 4.74
C CYS A 93 -1.80 2.31 6.01
N GLY A 94 -2.51 1.83 7.04
CA GLY A 94 -2.54 2.50 8.34
C GLY A 94 -1.23 2.32 9.10
N LEU A 95 -1.03 3.16 10.11
CA LEU A 95 0.06 3.05 11.07
C LEU A 95 -0.47 2.52 12.40
N GLU A 96 0.36 1.72 13.06
CA GLU A 96 0.17 1.33 14.45
C GLU A 96 1.00 2.25 15.34
N THR A 97 0.42 2.70 16.45
CA THR A 97 1.04 3.66 17.36
C THR A 97 1.13 3.08 18.76
N LYS A 98 2.13 3.50 19.54
CA LYS A 98 2.26 3.06 20.93
C LYS A 98 1.18 3.68 21.83
N GLU A 99 0.69 4.85 21.47
CA GLU A 99 -0.35 5.56 22.20
C GLU A 99 -1.69 4.83 22.09
N ASN A 100 -2.40 4.72 23.20
CA ASN A 100 -3.72 4.11 23.24
C ASN A 100 -4.78 5.10 22.69
N LEU A 101 -5.12 4.95 21.41
CA LEU A 101 -6.15 5.74 20.74
C LEU A 101 -7.52 5.04 20.70
N SER A 102 -7.71 3.95 21.46
CA SER A 102 -8.91 3.12 21.39
C SER A 102 -10.20 3.90 21.62
N SER A 103 -10.18 4.87 22.55
CA SER A 103 -11.31 5.75 22.84
C SER A 103 -11.72 6.61 21.63
N LEU A 104 -10.79 6.92 20.72
CA LEU A 104 -11.03 7.72 19.51
C LEU A 104 -11.42 6.89 18.29
N THR A 105 -11.43 5.55 18.38
CA THR A 105 -11.73 4.66 17.26
C THR A 105 -12.97 5.09 16.48
N GLY A 106 -12.83 5.16 15.14
CA GLY A 106 -13.92 5.51 14.22
C GLY A 106 -14.14 7.02 14.05
N ASN A 107 -13.48 7.86 14.85
CA ASN A 107 -13.54 9.31 14.69
C ASN A 107 -12.49 9.78 13.68
N SER A 108 -12.85 10.81 12.91
CA SER A 108 -11.97 11.44 11.94
C SER A 108 -11.90 12.95 12.15
N CYS A 109 -10.80 13.55 11.74
CA CYS A 109 -10.63 15.00 11.70
C CYS A 109 -9.72 15.41 10.55
N SER A 110 -9.70 16.71 10.22
CA SER A 110 -8.61 17.27 9.42
C SER A 110 -7.42 17.50 10.34
N ALA A 111 -6.23 17.09 9.91
CA ALA A 111 -4.98 17.30 10.63
C ALA A 111 -3.83 17.57 9.66
N THR A 112 -2.81 18.28 10.12
CA THR A 112 -1.50 18.26 9.46
C THR A 112 -0.68 17.13 10.07
N ILE A 113 -0.22 16.22 9.22
CA ILE A 113 0.56 15.05 9.57
C ILE A 113 2.01 15.32 9.22
N ASN A 114 2.87 15.28 10.23
CA ASN A 114 4.30 15.44 10.12
C ASN A 114 4.99 14.12 10.46
N LEU A 115 5.72 13.54 9.51
CA LEU A 115 6.54 12.36 9.77
C LEU A 115 7.95 12.80 10.10
N TYR A 116 8.48 12.34 11.22
CA TYR A 116 9.84 12.63 11.67
C TYR A 116 10.68 11.36 11.72
N HIS A 117 11.97 11.51 11.47
CA HIS A 117 13.00 10.52 11.75
C HIS A 117 14.06 11.19 12.63
N ASN A 118 14.25 10.72 13.87
CA ASN A 118 15.16 11.34 14.84
C ASN A 118 14.97 12.87 14.93
N ASN A 119 13.71 13.31 15.11
CA ASN A 119 13.29 14.73 15.18
C ASN A 119 13.49 15.56 13.90
N LYS A 120 13.97 14.97 12.80
CA LYS A 120 14.02 15.64 11.50
C LYS A 120 12.74 15.38 10.72
N LEU A 121 12.07 16.44 10.28
CA LEU A 121 10.90 16.34 9.42
C LEU A 121 11.29 15.71 8.07
N ILE A 122 10.56 14.67 7.66
CA ILE A 122 10.79 13.96 6.39
C ILE A 122 9.58 13.98 5.45
N HIS A 123 8.37 14.17 5.98
CA HIS A 123 7.14 14.32 5.19
C HIS A 123 6.15 15.20 5.95
N GLN A 124 5.40 16.03 5.22
CA GLN A 124 4.32 16.83 5.78
C GLN A 124 3.15 16.87 4.82
N GLU A 125 1.95 16.61 5.33
CA GLU A 125 0.72 16.67 4.54
C GLU A 125 -0.49 17.03 5.40
N LYS A 126 -1.36 17.90 4.90
CA LYS A 126 -2.62 18.24 5.56
C LYS A 126 -3.78 17.53 4.88
N GLY A 127 -4.63 16.87 5.67
CA GLY A 127 -5.76 16.15 5.12
C GLY A 127 -6.57 15.39 6.19
N PRO A 128 -7.46 14.49 5.76
CA PRO A 128 -8.25 13.66 6.66
C PRO A 128 -7.38 12.61 7.37
N LEU A 129 -7.62 12.47 8.68
CA LEU A 129 -7.05 11.47 9.58
C LEU A 129 -8.20 10.63 10.16
N LEU A 130 -8.00 9.31 10.26
CA LEU A 130 -8.93 8.40 10.92
C LEU A 130 -8.23 7.74 12.12
N PHE A 131 -8.82 7.87 13.31
CA PHE A 131 -8.37 7.16 14.51
C PHE A 131 -8.94 5.74 14.56
N THR A 132 -8.14 4.80 15.04
CA THR A 132 -8.48 3.38 15.10
C THR A 132 -7.99 2.76 16.40
N HIS A 133 -8.46 1.55 16.70
CA HIS A 133 -8.08 0.80 17.90
C HIS A 133 -6.58 0.48 18.02
N ARG A 134 -5.82 0.54 16.92
CA ARG A 134 -4.36 0.25 16.87
C ARG A 134 -3.49 1.45 16.55
N GLY A 135 -4.06 2.61 16.27
CA GLY A 135 -3.32 3.78 15.78
C GLY A 135 -4.14 4.58 14.79
N VAL A 136 -3.55 4.94 13.65
CA VAL A 136 -4.15 5.88 12.68
C VAL A 136 -4.22 5.35 11.26
N SER A 137 -5.16 5.87 10.48
CA SER A 137 -5.43 5.48 9.09
C SER A 137 -5.97 6.68 8.29
N GLY A 138 -6.40 6.44 7.06
CA GLY A 138 -7.00 7.42 6.16
C GLY A 138 -6.02 7.91 5.08
N PRO A 139 -6.51 8.65 4.07
CA PRO A 139 -5.73 9.03 2.89
C PRO A 139 -4.39 9.72 3.20
N THR A 140 -4.38 10.63 4.18
CA THR A 140 -3.14 11.35 4.57
C THR A 140 -2.11 10.41 5.20
N ILE A 141 -2.56 9.44 6.01
CA ILE A 141 -1.70 8.40 6.58
C ILE A 141 -1.20 7.46 5.48
N PHE A 142 -2.05 7.13 4.52
CA PHE A 142 -1.68 6.29 3.37
C PHE A 142 -0.53 6.92 2.57
N ASN A 143 -0.63 8.21 2.25
CA ASN A 143 0.45 8.94 1.59
C ASN A 143 1.71 9.03 2.47
N THR A 144 1.54 9.24 3.78
CA THR A 144 2.66 9.23 4.74
C THR A 144 3.41 7.91 4.76
N THR A 145 2.72 6.76 4.70
CA THR A 145 3.38 5.44 4.61
C THR A 145 4.14 5.23 3.29
N VAL A 146 3.67 5.81 2.19
CA VAL A 146 4.41 5.80 0.91
C VAL A 146 5.70 6.63 1.06
N ALA A 147 5.63 7.81 1.65
CA ALA A 147 6.80 8.65 1.91
C ALA A 147 7.82 7.94 2.83
N LEU A 148 7.34 7.27 3.89
CA LEU A 148 8.16 6.45 4.78
C LEU A 148 8.89 5.34 4.01
N GLY A 149 8.18 4.58 3.19
CA GLY A 149 8.78 3.51 2.37
C GLY A 149 9.85 4.02 1.39
N ASN A 150 9.59 5.15 0.74
CA ASN A 150 10.56 5.80 -0.15
C ASN A 150 11.81 6.26 0.62
N TYR A 151 11.63 6.81 1.82
CA TYR A 151 12.73 7.25 2.69
C TYR A 151 13.61 6.07 3.13
N LEU A 152 13.01 4.95 3.55
CA LEU A 152 13.74 3.73 3.94
C LEU A 152 14.58 3.17 2.80
N ASN A 153 14.01 3.14 1.58
CA ASN A 153 14.73 2.75 0.36
C ASN A 153 15.98 3.61 0.10
N GLN A 154 15.88 4.93 0.26
CA GLN A 154 17.02 5.84 0.08
C GLN A 154 18.11 5.61 1.12
N LYS A 155 17.73 5.31 2.36
CA LYS A 155 18.67 5.05 3.46
C LYS A 155 19.26 3.65 3.46
N LYS A 156 18.78 2.74 2.60
CA LYS A 156 19.10 1.30 2.64
C LYS A 156 18.91 0.72 4.05
N SER A 157 17.91 1.23 4.77
CA SER A 157 17.62 0.85 6.15
C SER A 157 16.56 -0.25 6.18
N ASN A 158 16.72 -1.18 7.11
CA ASN A 158 15.67 -2.16 7.41
C ASN A 158 14.52 -1.50 8.18
N ASN A 159 13.39 -2.21 8.30
CA ASN A 159 12.10 -1.78 8.87
C ASN A 159 12.15 -1.46 10.38
N GLU A 160 13.05 -0.59 10.82
CA GLU A 160 13.12 -0.09 12.19
C GLU A 160 12.22 1.13 12.35
N TYR A 161 10.91 0.88 12.51
CA TYR A 161 9.92 1.96 12.62
C TYR A 161 9.98 2.73 13.94
N SER A 162 10.66 2.21 14.96
CA SER A 162 10.78 2.81 16.30
C SER A 162 11.52 4.16 16.32
N GLN A 163 12.29 4.46 15.28
CA GLN A 163 13.02 5.72 15.12
C GLN A 163 12.16 6.84 14.52
N PHE A 164 10.92 6.52 14.15
CA PHE A 164 9.99 7.44 13.52
C PHE A 164 8.87 7.85 14.46
N THR A 165 8.50 9.12 14.38
CA THR A 165 7.36 9.69 15.11
C THR A 165 6.44 10.42 14.16
N LEU A 166 5.16 10.50 14.55
CA LEU A 166 4.10 11.15 13.79
C LEU A 166 3.59 12.34 14.59
N GLY A 167 3.92 13.56 14.17
CA GLY A 167 3.30 14.77 14.66
C GLY A 167 1.93 14.95 14.03
N ILE A 168 0.90 15.10 14.87
CA ILE A 168 -0.48 15.33 14.44
C ILE A 168 -0.91 16.69 14.96
N THR A 169 -0.97 17.66 14.06
CA THR A 169 -1.45 19.01 14.38
C THR A 169 -2.94 19.13 14.09
N ILE A 170 -3.72 19.41 15.13
CA ILE A 170 -5.19 19.51 15.07
C ILE A 170 -5.62 20.89 15.54
N ASP A 171 -6.58 21.49 14.83
CA ASP A 171 -7.23 22.74 15.25
C ASP A 171 -8.51 22.41 16.04
N LYS A 172 -8.52 22.81 17.32
CA LYS A 172 -9.67 22.68 18.22
C LYS A 172 -10.98 23.19 17.63
N ASN A 173 -10.95 24.27 16.84
CA ASN A 173 -12.14 24.90 16.29
C ASN A 173 -12.79 24.10 15.16
N THR A 174 -12.04 23.16 14.56
CA THR A 174 -12.47 22.36 13.40
C THR A 174 -12.67 20.89 13.72
N THR A 175 -12.32 20.46 14.93
CA THR A 175 -12.42 19.06 15.36
C THR A 175 -13.60 18.86 16.31
N ILE A 176 -14.00 17.61 16.51
CA ILE A 176 -15.06 17.27 17.46
C ILE A 176 -14.54 17.37 18.90
N LYS A 177 -15.45 17.71 19.83
CA LYS A 177 -15.15 17.82 21.27
C LYS A 177 -14.38 16.61 21.81
N LYS A 178 -14.76 15.40 21.41
CA LYS A 178 -14.11 14.15 21.84
C LYS A 178 -12.61 14.10 21.52
N ILE A 179 -12.20 14.56 20.32
CA ILE A 179 -10.80 14.61 19.92
C ILE A 179 -10.08 15.76 20.66
N ALA A 180 -10.73 16.92 20.76
CA ALA A 180 -10.17 18.07 21.47
C ALA A 180 -9.91 17.76 22.96
N ASP A 181 -10.84 17.09 23.62
CA ASP A 181 -10.72 16.71 25.03
C ASP A 181 -9.63 15.66 25.23
N PHE A 182 -9.54 14.66 24.34
CA PHE A 182 -8.52 13.60 24.42
C PHE A 182 -7.09 14.15 24.33
N PHE A 183 -6.84 15.10 23.42
CA PHE A 183 -5.53 15.72 23.25
C PHE A 183 -5.35 17.00 24.09
N HIS A 184 -6.29 17.32 24.96
CA HIS A 184 -6.28 18.54 25.78
C HIS A 184 -6.01 19.83 24.97
N LEU A 185 -6.62 19.95 23.79
CA LEU A 185 -6.33 21.05 22.87
C LEU A 185 -6.77 22.40 23.45
N SER A 186 -5.84 23.36 23.48
CA SER A 186 -6.12 24.77 23.82
C SER A 186 -6.51 25.57 22.57
N THR A 187 -5.73 25.43 21.49
CA THR A 187 -5.95 26.05 20.18
C THR A 187 -5.56 25.08 19.05
N VAL A 188 -4.48 25.37 18.32
CA VAL A 188 -3.83 24.48 17.37
C VAL A 188 -2.64 23.86 18.09
N SER A 189 -2.59 22.54 18.20
CA SER A 189 -1.52 21.86 18.92
C SER A 189 -1.07 20.63 18.16
N GLU A 190 0.26 20.44 18.12
CA GLU A 190 0.88 19.22 17.63
C GLU A 190 0.99 18.20 18.74
N ASN A 191 0.54 16.97 18.46
CA ASN A 191 0.61 15.84 19.35
C ASN A 191 1.49 14.77 18.70
N ILE A 192 2.54 14.34 19.40
CA ILE A 192 3.48 13.35 18.89
C ILE A 192 2.97 11.95 19.23
N LEU A 193 2.85 11.11 18.20
CA LEU A 193 2.62 9.68 18.33
C LEU A 193 3.89 8.91 17.95
N HIS A 194 4.18 7.84 18.68
CA HIS A 194 5.32 6.97 18.39
C HIS A 194 4.88 5.82 17.52
N ILE A 195 5.52 5.68 16.35
CA ILE A 195 5.19 4.60 15.42
C ILE A 195 5.68 3.28 16.03
N HIS A 196 4.76 2.33 16.17
CA HIS A 196 5.05 0.98 16.62
C HIS A 196 5.35 0.07 15.43
N ASP A 197 4.45 0.06 14.45
CA ASP A 197 4.56 -0.74 13.24
C ASP A 197 3.71 -0.13 12.10
N ILE A 198 3.86 -0.66 10.89
CA ILE A 198 2.97 -0.41 9.75
C ILE A 198 1.97 -1.56 9.65
N ARG A 199 0.70 -1.24 9.38
CA ARG A 199 -0.32 -2.30 9.30
C ARG A 199 0.00 -3.33 8.24
N PRO A 200 -0.26 -4.62 8.53
CA PRO A 200 0.11 -5.70 7.65
C PRO A 200 -0.65 -5.64 6.32
N ARG A 201 -0.01 -6.21 5.29
CA ARG A 201 -0.49 -6.25 3.90
C ARG A 201 -1.82 -6.99 3.71
N THR A 202 -2.28 -7.71 4.73
CA THR A 202 -3.55 -8.44 4.76
C THR A 202 -4.76 -7.54 5.05
N GLU A 203 -4.54 -6.33 5.58
CA GLU A 203 -5.61 -5.42 5.99
C GLU A 203 -5.89 -4.27 5.02
N ALA A 204 -5.13 -4.17 3.92
CA ALA A 204 -5.43 -3.25 2.83
C ALA A 204 -6.73 -3.70 2.14
N LYS A 205 -7.88 -3.29 2.70
CA LYS A 205 -9.21 -3.54 2.15
C LYS A 205 -9.35 -2.77 0.84
N VAL A 206 -9.48 -3.47 -0.27
CA VAL A 206 -10.19 -2.94 -1.44
C VAL A 206 -11.65 -3.28 -1.22
N THR A 207 -12.48 -2.26 -1.00
CA THR A 207 -13.92 -2.40 -1.22
C THR A 207 -14.09 -2.69 -2.72
N VAL A 208 -14.60 -3.88 -3.04
CA VAL A 208 -14.90 -4.33 -4.42
C VAL A 208 -15.93 -3.42 -5.07
#